data_AF-A0A1F8GD90-F1
#
_entry.id   AF-A0A1F8GD90-F1
#
_cell.length_a   1.000
_cell.length_b   1.000
_cell.length_c   1.000
_cell.angle_alpha   90.00
_cell.angle_beta   90.00
_cell.angle_gamma   90.00
#
_symmetry.space_group_name_H-M   'P 1'
#
loop_
_entity.id
_entity.type
_entity.pdbx_description
1 polymer ?
#
loop_
_entity_poly.entity_id
_entity_poly.type
_entity_poly.pdbx_seq_one_letter_code
_entity_poly.pdbx_strand_id
1 'polypeptide(L)'
;MKNILLSIFVFGVLLTAISTNAQMMGNDFTENDDHTAREEAEGKIVWDKLQTKQTICDDLSDEDFGVLGEYFMGQMLGDSHASMNEMMTRMHGEEGEEQIHVVMGKRLSGCDTSATFSSEGIGWMPMMNMMWGGWSSPFGNNNYSTNDMMNFGFGGFGGFGFIFMILWWVLIVAGIVALVKWLMNQGRDGSSKSALDILKERYAKGE
;
A
#
# COMPACT_ATOMS: atom_id res chain seq x y z
N MET A 1 52.90 -16.07 0.96
CA MET A 1 51.47 -15.92 1.31
C MET A 1 51.32 -15.42 2.75
N LYS A 2 51.41 -14.10 3.00
CA LYS A 2 50.95 -13.52 4.28
C LYS A 2 50.76 -11.99 4.34
N ASN A 3 51.07 -11.22 3.28
CA ASN A 3 51.11 -9.75 3.39
C ASN A 3 50.16 -8.99 2.42
N ILE A 4 49.18 -9.65 1.81
CA ILE A 4 48.28 -8.99 0.82
C ILE A 4 46.89 -8.66 1.41
N LEU A 5 46.54 -9.17 2.59
CA LEU A 5 45.19 -9.01 3.16
C LEU A 5 45.01 -7.77 4.06
N LEU A 6 46.07 -7.00 4.35
CA LEU A 6 46.01 -5.89 5.31
C LEU A 6 45.86 -4.49 4.68
N SER A 7 46.02 -4.37 3.36
CA SER A 7 45.96 -3.08 2.65
C SER A 7 44.56 -2.72 2.12
N ILE A 8 43.56 -3.61 2.22
CA ILE A 8 42.20 -3.35 1.70
C ILE A 8 41.31 -2.65 2.74
N PHE A 9 41.66 -2.66 4.02
CA PHE A 9 40.78 -2.16 5.09
C PHE A 9 40.92 -0.65 5.42
N VAL A 10 41.84 0.07 4.77
CA VAL A 10 42.15 1.49 5.12
C VAL A 10 41.56 2.49 4.11
N PHE A 11 40.93 2.04 3.02
CA PHE A 11 40.51 2.93 1.92
C PHE A 11 38.99 3.17 1.84
N GLY A 12 38.27 3.13 2.96
CA GLY A 12 36.80 3.08 2.97
C GLY A 12 36.06 4.04 3.90
N VAL A 13 36.65 5.15 4.38
CA VAL A 13 35.93 6.09 5.28
C VAL A 13 36.26 7.55 5.01
N LEU A 14 36.33 8.01 3.75
CA LEU A 14 36.47 9.44 3.51
C LEU A 14 35.82 9.85 2.19
N LEU A 15 34.50 10.09 2.21
CA LEU A 15 33.74 11.02 1.36
C LEU A 15 32.25 10.65 1.40
N THR A 16 31.46 11.36 2.21
CA THR A 16 30.23 12.06 1.77
C THR A 16 29.57 12.73 2.98
N ALA A 17 29.87 14.00 3.20
CA ALA A 17 28.99 14.92 3.88
C ALA A 17 29.22 16.31 3.28
N ILE A 18 28.66 16.51 2.08
CA ILE A 18 28.32 17.85 1.59
C ILE A 18 26.80 17.87 1.49
N SER A 19 26.17 18.58 2.42
CA SER A 19 24.85 19.19 2.27
C SER A 19 24.87 20.39 3.20
N THR A 20 25.33 21.53 2.69
CA THR A 20 24.50 22.71 2.39
C THR A 20 23.90 23.38 3.63
N ASN A 21 24.39 24.61 3.87
CA ASN A 21 23.76 25.61 4.71
C ASN A 21 22.29 25.79 4.34
N ALA A 22 21.42 25.70 5.34
CA ALA A 22 20.14 26.40 5.35
C ALA A 22 19.94 26.98 6.75
N GLN A 23 20.64 28.08 7.04
CA GLN A 23 20.04 29.10 7.90
C GLN A 23 19.08 29.88 7.01
N MET A 24 17.77 29.69 7.18
CA MET A 24 16.76 30.72 6.92
C MET A 24 15.38 30.24 7.37
N MET A 25 14.73 31.12 8.16
CA MET A 25 13.30 31.20 8.54
C MET A 25 12.85 30.54 9.86
N GLY A 26 12.51 31.43 10.83
CA GLY A 26 11.57 31.34 11.98
C GLY A 26 11.60 30.07 12.84
N ASN A 27 11.87 30.06 14.14
CA ASN A 27 11.46 30.96 15.23
C ASN A 27 9.98 31.38 15.18
N ASP A 28 9.06 30.42 14.99
CA ASP A 28 7.73 30.38 15.64
C ASP A 28 7.02 29.02 15.40
N PHE A 29 7.55 27.90 15.93
CA PHE A 29 7.01 26.55 15.64
C PHE A 29 6.84 25.66 16.87
N THR A 30 6.61 26.25 18.05
CA THR A 30 6.32 25.48 19.27
C THR A 30 4.87 25.58 19.73
N GLU A 31 4.07 26.48 19.14
CA GLU A 31 2.66 26.67 19.55
C GLU A 31 1.69 25.80 18.74
N ASN A 32 1.93 25.61 17.43
CA ASN A 32 1.07 24.78 16.57
C ASN A 32 1.30 23.26 16.72
N ASP A 33 2.54 22.83 16.99
CA ASP A 33 2.86 21.40 17.14
C ASP A 33 2.12 20.77 18.32
N ASP A 34 1.94 21.54 19.41
CA ASP A 34 1.20 21.10 20.60
C ASP A 34 -0.33 21.11 20.37
N HIS A 35 -0.82 22.01 19.52
CA HIS A 35 -2.23 22.08 19.16
C HIS A 35 -2.66 20.84 18.35
N THR A 36 -1.98 20.58 17.24
CA THR A 36 -2.28 19.44 16.36
C THR A 36 -2.12 18.11 17.09
N ALA A 37 -1.06 17.95 17.90
CA ALA A 37 -0.85 16.73 18.69
C ALA A 37 -1.97 16.50 19.72
N ARG A 38 -2.50 17.58 20.31
CA ARG A 38 -3.65 17.50 21.23
C ARG A 38 -4.92 17.08 20.49
N GLU A 39 -5.21 17.69 19.35
CA GLU A 39 -6.40 17.38 18.54
C GLU A 39 -6.38 15.93 18.01
N GLU A 40 -5.22 15.44 17.58
CA GLU A 40 -5.05 14.03 17.22
C GLU A 40 -5.34 13.09 18.41
N ALA A 41 -4.90 13.46 19.61
CA ALA A 41 -5.16 12.67 20.81
C ALA A 41 -6.65 12.67 21.20
N GLU A 42 -7.33 13.80 21.03
CA GLU A 42 -8.79 13.93 21.24
C GLU A 42 -9.56 13.09 20.21
N GLY A 43 -9.18 13.18 18.93
CA GLY A 43 -9.73 12.35 17.86
C GLY A 43 -9.57 10.86 18.11
N LYS A 44 -8.41 10.44 18.64
CA LYS A 44 -8.18 9.05 19.04
C LYS A 44 -9.16 8.59 20.12
N ILE A 45 -9.48 9.44 21.10
CA ILE A 45 -10.44 9.11 22.16
C ILE A 45 -11.84 8.92 21.57
N VAL A 46 -12.25 9.81 20.65
CA VAL A 46 -13.54 9.69 19.94
C VAL A 46 -13.57 8.40 19.11
N TRP A 47 -12.48 8.08 18.41
CA TRP A 47 -12.35 6.84 17.65
C TRP A 47 -12.45 5.60 18.51
N ASP A 48 -11.77 5.56 19.66
CA ASP A 48 -11.83 4.43 20.59
C ASP A 48 -13.26 4.25 21.14
N LYS A 49 -14.00 5.34 21.39
CA LYS A 49 -15.42 5.28 21.79
C LYS A 49 -16.31 4.72 20.68
N LEU A 50 -16.08 5.10 19.43
CA LEU A 50 -16.79 4.54 18.27
C LEU A 50 -16.52 3.03 18.12
N GLN A 51 -15.25 2.62 18.20
CA GLN A 51 -14.85 1.21 18.09
C GLN A 51 -15.42 0.35 19.21
N THR A 52 -15.47 0.89 20.43
CA THR A 52 -16.05 0.20 21.58
C THR A 52 -17.57 0.34 21.68
N LYS A 53 -18.22 0.99 20.71
CA LYS A 53 -19.67 1.24 20.66
C LYS A 53 -20.22 2.01 21.86
N GLN A 54 -19.39 2.85 22.49
CA GLN A 54 -19.80 3.77 23.55
C GLN A 54 -20.52 4.99 22.98
N THR A 55 -20.22 5.35 21.73
CA THR A 55 -20.93 6.37 20.95
C THR A 55 -21.29 5.79 19.58
N ILE A 56 -22.23 6.41 18.89
CA ILE A 56 -22.64 6.07 17.52
C ILE A 56 -22.50 7.28 16.61
N CYS A 57 -22.50 7.03 15.30
CA CYS A 57 -22.36 8.08 14.28
C CYS A 57 -23.39 9.21 14.40
N ASP A 58 -24.60 8.89 14.84
CA ASP A 58 -25.70 9.87 14.98
C ASP A 58 -25.50 10.84 16.15
N ASP A 59 -24.64 10.48 17.13
CA ASP A 59 -24.37 11.28 18.32
C ASP A 59 -23.14 12.19 18.17
N LEU A 60 -22.44 12.11 17.04
CA LEU A 60 -21.23 12.90 16.77
C LEU A 60 -21.57 14.19 16.04
N SER A 61 -21.00 15.31 16.51
CA SER A 61 -21.10 16.60 15.83
C SER A 61 -20.06 16.73 14.71
N ASP A 62 -20.18 17.77 13.89
CA ASP A 62 -19.15 18.10 12.91
C ASP A 62 -17.80 18.38 13.59
N GLU A 63 -17.77 19.01 14.76
CA GLU A 63 -16.54 19.21 15.56
C GLU A 63 -15.89 17.87 15.96
N ASP A 64 -16.70 16.88 16.39
CA ASP A 64 -16.21 15.54 16.70
C ASP A 64 -15.63 14.84 15.45
N PHE A 65 -16.25 15.07 14.29
CA PHE A 65 -15.72 14.58 13.02
C PHE A 65 -14.46 15.33 12.58
N GLY A 66 -14.32 16.61 12.93
CA GLY A 66 -13.11 17.41 12.76
C GLY A 66 -11.95 16.77 13.49
N VAL A 67 -12.06 16.59 14.81
CA VAL A 67 -10.98 15.94 15.60
C VAL A 67 -10.70 14.50 15.17
N LEU A 68 -11.72 13.75 14.73
CA LEU A 68 -11.51 12.43 14.09
C LEU A 68 -10.69 12.55 12.80
N GLY A 69 -10.97 13.57 11.98
CA GLY A 69 -10.21 13.90 10.78
C GLY A 69 -8.75 14.19 11.09
N GLU A 70 -8.48 15.04 12.08
CA GLU A 70 -7.13 15.34 12.58
C GLU A 70 -6.39 14.05 12.96
N TYR A 71 -7.03 13.19 13.76
CA TYR A 71 -6.44 11.90 14.17
C TYR A 71 -6.09 11.01 12.96
N PHE A 72 -6.99 10.89 11.99
CA PHE A 72 -6.70 10.08 10.80
C PHE A 72 -5.65 10.71 9.88
N MET A 73 -5.62 12.03 9.79
CA MET A 73 -4.61 12.74 9.01
C MET A 73 -3.23 12.59 9.67
N GLY A 74 -3.14 12.69 10.99
CA GLY A 74 -1.95 12.36 11.77
C GLY A 74 -1.48 10.92 11.56
N GLN A 75 -2.39 9.94 11.53
CA GLN A 75 -2.04 8.55 11.20
C GLN A 75 -1.49 8.38 9.78
N MET A 76 -1.91 9.22 8.84
CA MET A 76 -1.51 9.14 7.42
C MET A 76 -0.21 9.90 7.13
N LEU A 77 -0.06 11.09 7.70
CA LEU A 77 1.00 12.04 7.38
C LEU A 77 2.08 12.12 8.47
N GLY A 78 1.81 11.61 9.67
CA GLY A 78 2.71 11.69 10.82
C GLY A 78 3.11 13.15 11.10
N ASP A 79 4.41 13.36 11.34
CA ASP A 79 5.01 14.67 11.62
C ASP A 79 4.75 15.73 10.53
N SER A 80 4.29 15.33 9.33
CA SER A 80 3.94 16.29 8.26
C SER A 80 2.55 16.90 8.42
N HIS A 81 1.72 16.40 9.35
CA HIS A 81 0.35 16.85 9.54
C HIS A 81 0.26 18.35 9.85
N ALA A 82 0.99 18.85 10.84
CA ALA A 82 1.01 20.28 11.19
C ALA A 82 1.40 21.17 9.99
N SER A 83 2.36 20.74 9.18
CA SER A 83 2.76 21.47 7.96
C SER A 83 1.70 21.42 6.86
N MET A 84 0.89 20.36 6.83
CA MET A 84 -0.22 20.21 5.90
C MET A 84 -1.40 21.07 6.31
N ASN A 85 -1.71 21.18 7.60
CA ASN A 85 -2.77 22.08 8.10
C ASN A 85 -2.44 23.51 7.70
N GLU A 86 -1.18 23.95 7.89
CA GLU A 86 -0.75 25.26 7.44
C GLU A 86 -0.90 25.44 5.91
N MET A 87 -0.59 24.42 5.13
CA MET A 87 -0.81 24.44 3.67
C MET A 87 -2.31 24.55 3.33
N MET A 88 -3.17 23.80 4.03
CA MET A 88 -4.62 23.80 3.83
C MET A 88 -5.22 25.14 4.20
N THR A 89 -4.88 25.69 5.37
CA THR A 89 -5.30 27.02 5.79
C THR A 89 -4.85 28.10 4.80
N ARG A 90 -3.61 28.01 4.28
CA ARG A 90 -3.11 28.96 3.26
C ARG A 90 -3.87 28.90 1.95
N MET A 91 -4.31 27.72 1.52
CA MET A 91 -5.00 27.57 0.24
C MET A 91 -6.52 27.75 0.35
N HIS A 92 -7.14 27.33 1.45
CA HIS A 92 -8.59 27.18 1.59
C HIS A 92 -9.17 27.95 2.79
N GLY A 93 -8.33 28.62 3.57
CA GLY A 93 -8.73 29.31 4.80
C GLY A 93 -8.94 28.35 5.97
N GLU A 94 -9.15 28.92 7.16
CA GLU A 94 -9.41 28.16 8.39
C GLU A 94 -10.67 27.30 8.26
N GLU A 95 -11.78 27.88 7.79
CA GLU A 95 -13.03 27.14 7.55
C GLU A 95 -12.88 26.01 6.52
N GLY A 96 -11.99 26.18 5.55
CA GLY A 96 -11.75 25.18 4.52
C GLY A 96 -10.93 24.00 5.03
N GLU A 97 -9.97 24.25 5.93
CA GLU A 97 -9.18 23.22 6.59
C GLU A 97 -10.03 22.40 7.57
N GLU A 98 -10.87 23.07 8.37
CA GLU A 98 -11.77 22.39 9.31
C GLU A 98 -12.76 21.49 8.56
N GLN A 99 -13.38 21.98 7.48
CA GLN A 99 -14.23 21.15 6.62
C GLN A 99 -13.46 19.96 6.04
N ILE A 100 -12.14 20.09 5.84
CA ILE A 100 -11.31 18.97 5.41
C ILE A 100 -11.24 17.85 6.41
N HIS A 101 -11.03 18.22 7.65
CA HIS A 101 -10.98 17.26 8.73
C HIS A 101 -12.37 16.67 9.00
N VAL A 102 -13.43 17.46 8.97
CA VAL A 102 -14.81 16.95 9.11
C VAL A 102 -15.15 15.89 8.06
N VAL A 103 -14.95 16.20 6.78
CA VAL A 103 -15.27 15.28 5.68
C VAL A 103 -14.39 14.03 5.73
N MET A 104 -13.10 14.20 6.03
CA MET A 104 -12.18 13.09 6.19
C MET A 104 -12.59 12.19 7.37
N GLY A 105 -12.91 12.78 8.53
CA GLY A 105 -13.38 12.08 9.72
C GLY A 105 -14.64 11.28 9.45
N LYS A 106 -15.65 11.87 8.80
CA LYS A 106 -16.89 11.18 8.39
C LYS A 106 -16.64 9.97 7.48
N ARG A 107 -15.77 10.12 6.48
CA ARG A 107 -15.43 9.05 5.53
C ARG A 107 -14.65 7.93 6.17
N LEU A 108 -13.59 8.27 6.90
CA LEU A 108 -12.65 7.30 7.46
C LEU A 108 -13.20 6.60 8.71
N SER A 109 -14.08 7.27 9.46
CA SER A 109 -14.82 6.61 10.54
C SER A 109 -15.89 5.65 10.03
N GLY A 110 -16.30 5.76 8.76
CA GLY A 110 -17.38 4.98 8.16
C GLY A 110 -18.78 5.48 8.51
N CYS A 111 -18.90 6.63 9.18
CA CYS A 111 -20.18 7.23 9.57
C CYS A 111 -20.91 7.89 8.39
N ASP A 112 -20.19 8.55 7.48
CA ASP A 112 -20.73 9.05 6.23
C ASP A 112 -19.67 8.99 5.12
N THR A 113 -19.73 7.91 4.33
CA THR A 113 -18.84 7.70 3.18
C THR A 113 -19.19 8.57 1.98
N SER A 114 -20.36 9.22 2.00
CA SER A 114 -20.84 10.10 0.93
C SER A 114 -20.48 11.56 1.16
N ALA A 115 -20.06 11.93 2.37
CA ALA A 115 -19.63 13.29 2.71
C ALA A 115 -18.67 13.82 1.64
N THR A 116 -19.02 14.90 0.96
CA THR A 116 -18.17 15.53 -0.06
C THR A 116 -17.73 16.89 0.43
N PHE A 117 -16.52 17.27 0.03
CA PHE A 117 -16.11 18.66 0.05
C PHE A 117 -17.05 19.52 -0.77
N SER A 118 -17.88 20.31 -0.08
CA SER A 118 -18.61 21.40 -0.71
C SER A 118 -17.70 22.63 -0.71
N SER A 119 -16.73 22.65 -1.63
CA SER A 119 -16.16 23.93 -2.03
C SER A 119 -16.39 24.12 -3.51
N GLU A 120 -16.95 25.27 -3.86
CA GLU A 120 -17.10 25.84 -5.20
C GLU A 120 -15.72 26.17 -5.82
N GLY A 121 -14.71 25.32 -5.62
CA GLY A 121 -13.32 25.46 -6.03
C GLY A 121 -12.91 24.35 -7.00
N ILE A 122 -13.21 24.57 -8.27
CA ILE A 122 -12.79 23.73 -9.41
C ILE A 122 -11.27 23.57 -9.39
N GLY A 123 -10.75 22.35 -9.15
CA GLY A 123 -9.34 22.05 -9.40
C GLY A 123 -8.81 20.70 -8.92
N TRP A 124 -9.30 20.16 -7.81
CA TRP A 124 -8.69 18.98 -7.16
C TRP A 124 -9.48 17.67 -7.29
N MET A 125 -10.67 17.71 -7.90
CA MET A 125 -11.53 16.53 -8.06
C MET A 125 -10.98 15.42 -8.99
N PRO A 126 -10.27 15.69 -10.12
CA PRO A 126 -9.90 14.61 -11.04
C PRO A 126 -8.76 13.72 -10.54
N MET A 127 -7.82 14.25 -9.75
CA MET A 127 -6.60 13.52 -9.39
C MET A 127 -6.76 12.70 -8.10
N MET A 128 -7.45 13.21 -7.09
CA MET A 128 -7.69 12.46 -5.84
C MET A 128 -8.77 11.38 -6.00
N ASN A 129 -9.79 11.60 -6.85
CA ASN A 129 -10.78 10.57 -7.16
C ASN A 129 -10.15 9.38 -7.93
N MET A 130 -9.10 9.61 -8.73
CA MET A 130 -8.37 8.52 -9.37
C MET A 130 -7.43 7.77 -8.41
N MET A 131 -6.96 8.42 -7.33
CA MET A 131 -6.04 7.82 -6.35
C MET A 131 -6.76 7.15 -5.17
N TRP A 132 -7.93 7.66 -4.78
CA TRP A 132 -8.77 7.14 -3.69
C TRP A 132 -10.02 6.39 -4.17
N GLY A 133 -10.44 6.55 -5.43
CA GLY A 133 -11.64 5.93 -6.01
C GLY A 133 -11.40 4.64 -6.79
N GLY A 134 -10.21 4.04 -6.68
CA GLY A 134 -9.85 2.78 -7.34
C GLY A 134 -9.67 1.58 -6.42
N TRP A 135 -9.84 1.73 -5.10
CA TRP A 135 -9.67 0.64 -4.16
C TRP A 135 -11.02 0.00 -3.82
N SER A 136 -11.30 -1.06 -4.55
CA SER A 136 -12.21 -2.12 -4.13
C SER A 136 -11.96 -2.54 -2.68
N SER A 137 -12.86 -2.16 -1.77
CA SER A 137 -12.96 -2.77 -0.44
C SER A 137 -13.03 -4.30 -0.58
N PRO A 138 -12.06 -5.09 -0.07
CA PRO A 138 -12.14 -6.56 -0.09
C PRO A 138 -13.00 -7.12 1.07
N PHE A 139 -13.43 -6.27 2.00
CA PHE A 139 -14.19 -6.66 3.19
C PHE A 139 -15.34 -5.69 3.42
N GLY A 140 -16.48 -5.94 2.77
CA GLY A 140 -17.71 -5.19 2.96
C GLY A 140 -18.90 -6.06 2.65
N ASN A 141 -19.46 -6.69 3.69
CA ASN A 141 -20.63 -7.56 3.67
C ASN A 141 -21.85 -6.80 3.11
N ASN A 142 -22.24 -7.19 1.91
CA ASN A 142 -23.25 -6.56 1.07
C ASN A 142 -24.66 -7.08 1.42
N ASN A 143 -25.45 -6.24 2.10
CA ASN A 143 -26.91 -6.32 2.09
C ASN A 143 -27.50 -4.92 1.86
N TYR A 144 -28.38 -4.83 0.84
CA TYR A 144 -29.04 -3.65 0.25
C TYR A 144 -28.13 -2.83 -0.71
N SER A 145 -28.12 -3.06 -2.03
CA SER A 145 -29.19 -2.78 -3.03
C SER A 145 -29.63 -1.32 -2.90
N THR A 146 -29.37 -0.38 -3.81
CA THR A 146 -29.39 -0.41 -5.29
C THR A 146 -28.75 0.89 -5.75
N ASN A 147 -27.86 0.88 -6.75
CA ASN A 147 -27.74 1.91 -7.80
C ASN A 147 -26.71 1.47 -8.86
N ASP A 148 -27.28 1.09 -9.99
CA ASP A 148 -26.70 0.72 -11.27
C ASP A 148 -25.68 1.72 -11.85
N MET A 149 -24.39 1.57 -11.56
CA MET A 149 -23.33 2.26 -12.32
C MET A 149 -22.02 1.48 -12.50
N MET A 150 -22.10 0.13 -12.52
CA MET A 150 -20.97 -0.75 -12.92
C MET A 150 -21.35 -1.66 -14.09
N ASN A 151 -22.21 -1.18 -15.00
CA ASN A 151 -22.48 -1.83 -16.28
C ASN A 151 -21.68 -1.17 -17.41
N PHE A 152 -20.35 -1.14 -17.27
CA PHE A 152 -19.42 -0.70 -18.31
C PHE A 152 -18.23 -1.66 -18.43
N GLY A 153 -18.52 -2.95 -18.54
CA GLY A 153 -17.50 -3.97 -18.77
C GLY A 153 -17.99 -5.35 -19.23
N PHE A 154 -19.31 -5.54 -19.37
CA PHE A 154 -19.91 -6.83 -19.74
C PHE A 154 -20.73 -6.73 -21.05
N GLY A 155 -20.26 -5.92 -21.99
CA GLY A 155 -20.81 -5.82 -23.34
C GLY A 155 -20.09 -6.75 -24.31
N GLY A 156 -20.73 -7.85 -24.69
CA GLY A 156 -20.48 -8.61 -25.94
C GLY A 156 -19.18 -9.44 -26.07
N PHE A 157 -18.09 -9.11 -25.38
CA PHE A 157 -16.77 -9.76 -25.55
C PHE A 157 -16.08 -10.20 -24.25
N GLY A 158 -16.66 -9.92 -23.08
CA GLY A 158 -16.05 -10.22 -21.76
C GLY A 158 -15.91 -11.72 -21.43
N GLY A 159 -16.82 -12.56 -21.92
CA GLY A 159 -16.74 -14.02 -21.73
C GLY A 159 -15.64 -14.68 -22.56
N PHE A 160 -15.35 -14.15 -23.75
CA PHE A 160 -14.32 -14.69 -24.64
C PHE A 160 -12.90 -14.47 -24.09
N GLY A 161 -12.66 -13.34 -23.43
CA GLY A 161 -11.37 -13.06 -22.78
C GLY A 161 -11.05 -14.01 -21.63
N PHE A 162 -12.05 -14.34 -20.79
CA PHE A 162 -11.88 -15.28 -19.68
C PHE A 162 -11.56 -16.71 -20.17
N ILE A 163 -12.23 -17.15 -21.25
CA ILE A 163 -11.99 -18.47 -21.86
C ILE A 163 -10.59 -18.54 -22.47
N PHE A 164 -10.15 -17.49 -23.18
CA PHE A 164 -8.79 -17.42 -23.73
C PHE A 164 -7.72 -17.43 -22.63
N MET A 165 -7.96 -16.73 -21.53
CA MET A 165 -7.07 -16.73 -20.37
C MET A 165 -6.92 -18.15 -19.82
N ILE A 166 -8.02 -18.84 -19.53
CA ILE A 166 -7.98 -20.24 -19.02
C ILE A 166 -7.26 -21.17 -20.01
N LEU A 167 -7.55 -21.08 -21.31
CA LEU A 167 -6.89 -21.92 -22.32
C LEU A 167 -5.37 -21.68 -22.36
N TRP A 168 -4.93 -20.43 -22.21
CA TRP A 168 -3.51 -20.08 -22.18
C TRP A 168 -2.80 -20.63 -20.94
N TRP A 169 -3.42 -20.55 -19.76
CA TRP A 169 -2.91 -21.17 -18.54
C TRP A 169 -2.80 -22.69 -18.66
N VAL A 170 -3.78 -23.37 -19.26
CA VAL A 170 -3.74 -24.83 -19.49
C VAL A 170 -2.58 -25.22 -20.41
N LEU A 171 -2.30 -24.45 -21.46
CA LEU A 171 -1.17 -24.69 -22.36
C LEU A 171 0.18 -24.58 -21.63
N ILE A 172 0.33 -23.59 -20.75
CA ILE A 172 1.55 -23.44 -19.94
C ILE A 172 1.78 -24.66 -19.06
N VAL A 173 0.74 -25.09 -18.33
CA VAL A 173 0.82 -26.25 -17.45
C VAL A 173 1.15 -27.51 -18.24
N ALA A 174 0.51 -27.72 -19.39
CA ALA A 174 0.81 -28.84 -20.28
C ALA A 174 2.26 -28.83 -20.79
N GLY A 175 2.79 -27.65 -21.14
CA GLY A 175 4.19 -27.49 -21.54
C GLY A 175 5.18 -27.86 -20.44
N ILE A 176 4.92 -27.42 -19.21
CA ILE A 176 5.75 -27.75 -18.04
C ILE A 176 5.72 -29.27 -17.77
N VAL A 177 4.53 -29.87 -17.77
CA VAL A 177 4.38 -31.33 -17.54
C VAL A 177 5.08 -32.14 -18.62
N ALA A 178 4.98 -31.73 -19.89
CA ALA A 178 5.67 -32.39 -21.00
C ALA A 178 7.19 -32.28 -20.86
N LEU A 179 7.70 -31.11 -20.47
CA LEU A 179 9.13 -30.88 -20.24
C LEU A 179 9.66 -31.75 -19.10
N VAL A 180 8.94 -31.79 -17.97
CA VAL A 180 9.29 -32.64 -16.81
C VAL A 180 9.27 -34.12 -17.20
N LYS A 181 8.23 -34.56 -17.90
CA LYS A 181 8.12 -35.95 -18.37
C LYS A 181 9.24 -36.32 -19.34
N TRP A 182 9.64 -35.41 -20.22
CA TRP A 182 10.77 -35.61 -21.13
C TRP A 182 12.09 -35.70 -20.37
N LEU A 183 12.36 -34.80 -19.42
CA LEU A 183 13.54 -34.84 -18.56
C LEU A 183 13.63 -36.14 -17.75
N MET A 184 12.49 -36.59 -17.20
CA MET A 184 12.41 -37.84 -16.43
C MET A 184 12.63 -39.08 -17.29
N ASN A 185 12.19 -39.07 -18.56
CA ASN A 185 12.47 -40.16 -19.50
C ASN A 185 13.93 -40.16 -19.97
N GLN A 186 14.56 -38.98 -20.12
CA GLN A 186 15.98 -38.88 -20.46
C GLN A 186 16.89 -39.45 -19.35
N GLY A 187 16.44 -39.39 -18.08
CA GLY A 187 17.13 -40.00 -16.95
C GLY A 187 17.00 -41.53 -16.84
N ARG A 188 16.09 -42.17 -17.60
CA ARG A 188 15.82 -43.62 -17.50
C ARG A 188 16.50 -44.47 -18.57
N ASP A 189 16.91 -43.90 -19.70
CA ASP A 189 17.59 -44.65 -20.77
C ASP A 189 19.13 -44.67 -20.62
N GLY A 190 19.70 -43.95 -19.65
CA GLY A 190 21.16 -43.89 -19.42
C GLY A 190 21.70 -44.76 -18.27
N SER A 191 20.86 -45.44 -17.50
CA SER A 191 21.25 -45.97 -16.17
C SER A 191 21.01 -47.47 -15.99
N SER A 192 21.50 -48.31 -16.91
CA SER A 192 21.57 -49.76 -16.61
C SER A 192 22.79 -50.51 -17.12
N LYS A 193 23.79 -49.86 -17.74
CA LYS A 193 24.98 -50.59 -18.26
C LYS A 193 26.37 -49.97 -18.03
N SER A 194 26.53 -48.86 -17.30
CA SER A 194 27.85 -48.21 -17.25
C SER A 194 28.60 -48.35 -15.91
N ALA A 195 27.94 -48.24 -14.76
CA ALA A 195 28.69 -48.23 -13.49
C ALA A 195 29.01 -49.64 -12.93
N LEU A 196 28.05 -50.57 -12.95
CA LEU A 196 28.26 -51.91 -12.40
C LEU A 196 29.04 -52.84 -13.33
N ASP A 197 28.90 -52.70 -14.65
CA ASP A 197 29.70 -53.48 -15.61
C ASP A 197 31.18 -53.10 -15.56
N ILE A 198 31.52 -51.81 -15.37
CA ILE A 198 32.91 -51.36 -15.18
C ILE A 198 33.52 -51.92 -13.89
N LEU A 199 32.73 -52.03 -12.81
CA LEU A 199 33.21 -52.63 -11.55
C LEU A 199 33.41 -54.15 -11.68
N LYS A 200 32.50 -54.85 -12.37
CA LYS A 200 32.66 -56.30 -12.65
C LYS A 200 33.83 -56.58 -13.57
N GLU A 201 34.07 -55.73 -14.57
CA GLU A 201 35.20 -55.90 -15.49
C GLU A 201 36.55 -55.74 -14.78
N ARG A 202 36.67 -54.80 -13.82
CA ARG A 202 37.89 -54.67 -13.00
C ARG A 202 38.06 -55.77 -11.97
N TYR A 203 36.98 -56.21 -11.33
CA TYR A 203 37.03 -57.31 -10.37
C TYR A 203 37.37 -58.65 -11.03
N ALA A 204 36.92 -58.87 -12.27
CA ALA A 204 37.30 -60.03 -13.07
C ALA A 204 38.74 -59.96 -13.61
N LYS A 205 39.31 -58.75 -13.72
CA LYS A 205 40.70 -58.53 -14.15
C LYS A 205 41.75 -58.68 -13.03
N GLY A 206 41.33 -58.74 -11.76
CA GLY A 206 42.19 -59.14 -10.65
C GLY A 206 43.38 -58.21 -10.37
N GLU A 207 43.11 -56.91 -10.25
CA GLU A 207 44.00 -55.95 -9.57
C GLU A 207 43.46 -55.61 -8.17
#